data_AF-A0A4Q3WB23-F1
#
_entry.id   AF-A0A4Q3WB23-F1
#
_cell.length_a   1.000
_cell.length_b   1.000
_cell.length_c   1.000
_cell.angle_alpha   90.00
_cell.angle_beta   90.00
_cell.angle_gamma   90.00
#
_symmetry.space_group_name_H-M   'P 1'
#
loop_
_entity.id
_entity.type
_entity.pdbx_description
1 polymer ?
#
loop_
_entity_poly.entity_id
_entity_poly.type
_entity_poly.pdbx_seq_one_letter_code
_entity_poly.pdbx_strand_id
1 'polypeptide(L)' 'MNPPSLPGPDQVLDHALQRPAAVEFAYLMKRAADHRLLADARAGDNSRALHLRFVKAYEERAHAVNLVDQD' A
#
# COMPACT_ATOMS: atom_id res chain seq x y z
N MET A 1 -31.01 11.42 12.10
CA MET A 1 -29.65 11.78 11.66
C MET A 1 -29.14 10.58 10.86
N ASN A 2 -28.95 10.71 9.55
CA ASN A 2 -28.39 9.62 8.73
C ASN A 2 -26.86 9.63 8.87
N PRO A 3 -26.20 8.47 9.02
CA PRO A 3 -24.74 8.42 9.02
C PRO A 3 -24.21 8.85 7.64
N PRO A 4 -23.03 9.49 7.57
CA PRO A 4 -22.40 9.80 6.30
C PRO A 4 -22.16 8.50 5.54
N SER A 5 -22.61 8.44 4.29
CA SER A 5 -22.35 7.31 3.41
C SER A 5 -20.83 7.11 3.29
N LEU A 6 -20.38 5.89 3.54
CA LEU A 6 -18.99 5.52 3.26
C LEU A 6 -18.73 5.74 1.76
N PRO A 7 -17.57 6.29 1.39
CA PRO A 7 -17.22 6.49 -0.01
C PRO A 7 -17.32 5.17 -0.76
N GLY A 8 -17.91 5.21 -1.95
CA GLY A 8 -18.01 4.06 -2.83
C GLY A 8 -16.62 3.54 -3.22
N PRO A 9 -16.50 2.27 -3.63
CA PRO A 9 -15.21 1.68 -4.03
C PRO A 9 -14.49 2.49 -5.12
N ASP A 10 -15.23 3.10 -6.04
CA ASP A 10 -14.67 3.96 -7.10
C ASP A 10 -14.08 5.26 -6.55
N GLN A 11 -14.68 5.85 -5.50
CA GLN A 11 -14.14 7.05 -4.85
C GLN A 11 -12.88 6.76 -4.03
N VAL A 12 -12.76 5.56 -3.47
CA VAL A 12 -11.54 5.10 -2.81
C VAL A 12 -10.42 4.89 -3.84
N LEU A 13 -10.77 4.40 -5.03
CA LEU A 13 -9.85 4.23 -6.14
C LEU A 13 -9.34 5.59 -6.66
N ASP A 14 -10.25 6.54 -6.91
CA ASP A 14 -9.89 7.89 -7.37
C ASP A 14 -8.97 8.62 -6.39
N HIS A 15 -9.23 8.50 -5.08
CA HIS A 15 -8.39 9.14 -4.06
C HIS A 15 -7.00 8.48 -3.92
N ALA A 16 -6.87 7.21 -4.29
CA ALA A 16 -5.59 6.52 -4.37
C ALA A 16 -4.81 6.88 -5.65
N LEU A 17 -5.52 7.21 -6.74
CA LEU A 17 -4.93 7.60 -8.03
C LEU A 17 -4.58 9.10 -8.10
N GLN A 18 -5.14 9.95 -7.24
CA GLN A 18 -4.90 11.40 -7.23
C GLN A 18 -3.70 11.86 -6.38
N ARG A 19 -2.97 10.95 -5.72
CA ARG A 19 -1.84 11.35 -4.89
C ARG A 19 -0.63 11.71 -5.75
N PRO A 20 0.12 12.77 -5.39
CA PRO A 20 1.41 13.03 -6.00
C PRO A 20 2.31 11.81 -5.90
N ALA A 21 3.07 11.51 -6.96
CA ALA A 21 3.88 10.29 -7.05
C ALA A 21 4.84 10.12 -5.87
N ALA A 22 5.49 11.20 -5.42
CA ALA A 22 6.36 11.17 -4.23
C ALA A 22 5.62 10.80 -2.94
N VAL A 23 4.37 11.26 -2.77
CA VAL A 23 3.54 10.95 -1.59
C VAL A 23 3.08 9.50 -1.64
N GLU A 24 2.66 9.02 -2.81
CA GLU A 24 2.25 7.63 -3.00
C GLU A 24 3.45 6.67 -2.85
N PHE A 25 4.63 7.02 -3.38
CA PHE A 25 5.87 6.27 -3.17
C PHE A 25 6.18 6.12 -1.68
N ALA A 26 6.21 7.22 -0.93
CA ALA A 26 6.48 7.22 0.50
C ALA A 26 5.44 6.39 1.28
N TYR A 27 4.16 6.51 0.91
CA TYR A 27 3.09 5.72 1.50
C TYR A 27 3.29 4.21 1.26
N LEU A 28 3.57 3.79 0.02
CA LEU A 28 3.77 2.40 -0.33
C LEU A 28 5.00 1.80 0.36
N MET A 29 6.12 2.54 0.42
CA MET A 29 7.31 2.13 1.14
C MET A 29 7.06 1.99 2.65
N LYS A 30 6.27 2.89 3.25
CA LYS A 30 5.85 2.75 4.65
C LYS A 30 5.03 1.48 4.86
N ARG A 31 4.06 1.17 3.98
CA ARG A 31 3.26 -0.05 4.07
C ARG A 31 4.10 -1.32 3.91
N ALA A 32 5.09 -1.31 3.02
CA ALA A 32 6.07 -2.38 2.90
C ALA A 32 6.84 -2.60 4.23
N ALA A 33 7.31 -1.52 4.87
CA ALA A 33 7.98 -1.61 6.18
C ALA A 33 7.06 -2.15 7.29
N ASP A 34 5.82 -1.65 7.38
CA ASP A 34 4.82 -2.15 8.35
C ASP A 34 4.60 -3.66 8.19
N HIS A 35 4.46 -4.14 6.96
CA HIS A 35 4.28 -5.57 6.68
C HIS A 35 5.53 -6.40 6.95
N ARG A 36 6.73 -5.83 6.79
CA ARG A 36 7.97 -6.49 7.19
C ARG A 36 8.00 -6.73 8.71
N LEU A 37 7.68 -5.71 9.50
CA LEU A 37 7.59 -5.83 10.97
C LEU A 37 6.55 -6.88 11.39
N LEU A 38 5.40 -6.91 10.73
CA LEU A 38 4.39 -7.95 10.98
C LEU A 38 4.86 -9.36 10.61
N ALA A 39 5.62 -9.49 9.52
CA ALA A 39 6.19 -10.76 9.10
C ALA A 39 7.23 -11.29 10.11
N ASP A 40 8.06 -10.40 10.65
CA ASP A 40 9.09 -10.73 11.64
C ASP A 40 8.46 -11.10 13.00
N ALA A 41 7.37 -10.42 13.39
CA ALA A 41 6.60 -10.75 14.59
C ALA A 41 5.84 -12.10 14.50
N ARG A 42 5.66 -12.64 13.29
CA ARG A 42 4.90 -13.88 13.02
C ARG A 42 5.80 -15.03 12.53
N ALA A 43 7.05 -15.07 12.99
CA ALA A 43 8.02 -16.11 12.62
C ALA A 43 7.43 -17.53 12.82
N GLY A 44 7.26 -18.27 11.72
CA GLY A 44 6.82 -19.68 11.71
C GLY A 44 5.36 -19.93 11.31
N ASP A 45 4.54 -18.90 11.09
CA ASP A 45 3.14 -19.04 10.69
C ASP A 45 2.91 -18.70 9.19
N ASN A 46 1.88 -19.28 8.58
CA ASN A 46 1.44 -19.00 7.22
C ASN A 46 1.15 -17.51 6.99
N SER A 47 0.76 -16.79 8.06
CA SER A 47 0.58 -15.34 8.04
C SER A 47 1.86 -14.57 7.65
N ARG A 48 3.05 -15.08 7.99
CA ARG A 48 4.33 -14.49 7.57
C ARG A 48 4.48 -14.46 6.06
N ALA A 49 4.19 -15.56 5.39
CA ALA A 49 4.30 -15.65 3.93
C ALA A 49 3.35 -14.66 3.23
N LEU A 50 2.15 -14.48 3.78
CA LEU A 50 1.19 -13.49 3.29
C LEU A 50 1.73 -12.06 3.46
N HIS A 51 2.27 -11.72 4.63
CA HIS A 51 2.88 -10.40 4.85
C HIS A 51 4.04 -10.13 3.90
N LEU A 52 4.92 -11.11 3.67
CA LEU A 52 6.03 -10.97 2.72
C LEU A 52 5.56 -10.76 1.27
N ARG A 53 4.43 -11.37 0.87
CA ARG A 53 3.82 -11.09 -0.44
C ARG A 53 3.34 -9.63 -0.54
N PHE A 54 2.74 -9.10 0.52
CA PHE A 54 2.35 -7.69 0.57
C PHE A 54 3.56 -6.76 0.51
N VAL A 55 4.66 -7.08 1.21
CA VAL A 55 5.89 -6.29 1.12
C VAL A 55 6.34 -6.15 -0.33
N LYS A 56 6.46 -7.28 -1.03
CA LYS A 56 6.88 -7.31 -2.44
C LYS A 56 5.92 -6.50 -3.34
N ALA A 57 4.61 -6.70 -3.17
CA ALA A 57 3.60 -5.98 -3.97
C ALA A 57 3.65 -4.45 -3.75
N TYR A 58 3.89 -4.00 -2.52
CA TYR A 58 4.03 -2.57 -2.23
C TYR A 58 5.34 -1.99 -2.77
N GLU A 59 6.47 -2.70 -2.62
CA GLU A 59 7.77 -2.29 -3.20
C GLU A 59 7.70 -2.18 -4.72
N GLU A 60 7.16 -3.20 -5.40
CA GLU A 60 7.00 -3.21 -6.86
C GLU A 60 6.12 -2.04 -7.35
N ARG A 61 5.00 -1.79 -6.68
CA ARG A 61 4.12 -0.66 -7.02
C ARG A 61 4.80 0.69 -6.75
N ALA A 62 5.56 0.82 -5.67
CA ALA A 62 6.28 2.06 -5.35
C ALA A 62 7.26 2.40 -6.47
N HIS A 63 8.06 1.42 -6.91
CA HIS A 63 8.99 1.60 -8.02
C HIS A 63 8.29 1.95 -9.33
N ALA A 64 7.14 1.35 -9.63
CA ALA A 64 6.35 1.71 -10.81
C ALA A 64 5.83 3.16 -10.75
N VAL A 65 5.35 3.63 -9.60
CA VAL A 65 4.91 5.02 -9.41
C VAL A 65 6.07 5.99 -9.62
N ASN A 66 7.26 5.68 -9.09
CA ASN A 66 8.44 6.53 -9.25
C ASN A 66 8.97 6.57 -10.69
N LEU A 67 8.76 5.52 -11.47
CA LEU A 67 9.12 5.51 -12.90
C LEU A 67 8.17 6.38 -13.72
N VAL A 68 6.86 6.34 -13.44
CA VAL A 68 5.85 7.16 -14.16
C VAL A 68 6.03 8.66 -13.93
N ASP A 69 6.60 9.07 -12.80
CA ASP A 69 6.89 10.49 -12.50
C ASP A 69 8.15 11.02 -13.20
N GLN A 70 8.97 10.14 -13.79
CA GLN A 70 10.22 10.49 -14.49
C GLN A 70 10.04 10.66 -16.02
N ASP A 71 8.89 10.27 -16.57
CA ASP A 71 8.51 10.38 -18.00
C ASP A 71 7.60 11.59 -18.26
#